data_AF-A0A3G1KP67-F1
#
_entry.id   AF-A0A3G1KP67-F1
#
_cell.length_a   1.000
_cell.length_b   1.000
_cell.length_c   1.000
_cell.angle_alpha   90.00
_cell.angle_beta   90.00
_cell.angle_gamma   90.00
#
_symmetry.space_group_name_H-M   'P 1'
#
loop_
_entity.id
_entity.type
_entity.pdbx_description
1 polymer ?
#
loop_
_entity_poly.entity_id
_entity_poly.type
_entity_poly.pdbx_seq_one_letter_code
_entity_poly.pdbx_strand_id
1 'polypeptide(L)'
;MNQVPEGFPVLEVNPIIDQSVRELCTRPYPLHPKGCPNFGQKDTCPPKAKMFFEVFDPSYPVYAIVNAFDYRGHKEQMRAKHPEWSERQLACVRFWQGKARKQLKLAINMFLSKHENYAATTCPEALGVNVTETLKNAGIIMEWPPKEIAYQVALAGKKKTGDC
;
A
#
# COMPACT_ATOMS: atom_id res chain seq x y z
N MET A 1 2.74 27.95 -0.15
CA MET A 1 2.02 26.68 -0.43
C MET A 1 3.00 25.76 -1.14
N ASN A 2 3.61 24.80 -0.44
CA ASN A 2 4.72 24.02 -0.99
C ASN A 2 4.20 22.70 -1.56
N GLN A 3 4.05 22.69 -2.88
CA GLN A 3 3.64 21.55 -3.70
C GLN A 3 4.53 20.32 -3.41
N VAL A 4 3.87 19.17 -3.29
CA VAL A 4 4.52 17.85 -3.29
C VAL A 4 5.07 17.63 -4.71
N PRO A 5 6.29 17.08 -4.90
CA PRO A 5 6.82 16.83 -6.24
C PRO A 5 5.83 16.05 -7.09
N GLU A 6 5.69 16.42 -8.37
CA GLU A 6 4.91 15.66 -9.35
C GLU A 6 5.29 14.18 -9.28
N GLY A 7 4.33 13.32 -8.92
CA GLY A 7 4.51 11.86 -8.93
C GLY A 7 3.97 11.09 -7.72
N PHE A 8 3.60 11.75 -6.62
CA PHE A 8 3.05 11.08 -5.43
C PHE A 8 1.75 11.75 -4.96
N PRO A 9 0.57 11.30 -5.43
CA PRO A 9 -0.68 11.82 -4.91
C PRO A 9 -0.80 11.50 -3.41
N VAL A 10 -0.95 12.56 -2.62
CA VAL A 10 -1.40 12.50 -1.24
C VAL A 10 -2.83 12.99 -1.24
N LEU A 11 -3.75 12.12 -0.82
CA LEU A 11 -5.19 12.39 -0.85
C LEU A 11 -5.73 12.26 0.57
N GLU A 12 -6.56 13.20 1.00
CA GLU A 12 -7.40 12.96 2.17
C GLU A 12 -8.44 11.89 1.81
N VAL A 13 -8.62 10.90 2.69
CA VAL A 13 -9.50 9.75 2.44
C VAL A 13 -10.31 9.43 3.69
N ASN A 14 -11.47 8.81 3.46
CA ASN A 14 -12.27 8.16 4.49
C ASN A 14 -12.00 6.65 4.44
N PRO A 15 -11.20 6.07 5.36
CA PRO A 15 -10.87 4.66 5.31
C PRO A 15 -12.12 3.78 5.44
N ILE A 16 -12.32 2.89 4.47
CA ILE A 16 -13.37 1.89 4.53
C ILE A 16 -12.86 0.72 5.38
N ILE A 17 -13.36 0.63 6.61
CA ILE A 17 -13.01 -0.45 7.53
C ILE A 17 -13.86 -1.67 7.20
N ASP A 18 -13.19 -2.78 6.92
CA ASP A 18 -13.79 -4.07 6.62
C ASP A 18 -12.86 -5.15 7.18
N GLN A 19 -13.25 -5.76 8.29
CA GLN A 19 -12.44 -6.78 8.95
C GLN A 19 -12.17 -8.00 8.05
N SER A 20 -13.06 -8.30 7.09
CA SER A 20 -12.92 -9.47 6.21
C SER A 20 -11.71 -9.36 5.29
N VAL A 21 -11.20 -8.14 5.01
CA VAL A 21 -9.99 -7.96 4.20
C VAL A 21 -8.74 -8.55 4.86
N ARG A 22 -8.76 -8.75 6.19
CA ARG A 22 -7.67 -9.44 6.90
C ARG A 22 -7.57 -10.91 6.49
N GLU A 23 -8.66 -11.51 6.04
CA GLU A 23 -8.71 -12.87 5.51
C GLU A 23 -8.01 -13.00 4.16
N LEU A 24 -7.75 -11.90 3.44
CA LEU A 24 -6.92 -11.96 2.22
C LEU A 24 -5.54 -12.56 2.50
N CYS A 25 -5.01 -12.38 3.72
CA CYS A 25 -3.73 -12.97 4.11
C CYS A 25 -3.77 -14.50 4.19
N THR A 26 -4.94 -15.15 4.28
CA THR A 26 -5.05 -16.61 4.31
C THR A 26 -5.34 -17.20 2.93
N ARG A 27 -5.69 -16.36 1.94
CA ARG A 27 -6.02 -16.81 0.59
C ARG A 27 -4.76 -17.25 -0.18
N PRO A 28 -4.78 -18.40 -0.88
CA PRO A 28 -3.66 -18.86 -1.69
C PRO A 28 -3.30 -17.87 -2.82
N TYR A 29 -2.02 -17.74 -3.12
CA TYR A 29 -1.52 -17.02 -4.30
C TYR A 29 -0.26 -17.70 -4.85
N PRO A 30 0.25 -17.34 -6.05
CA PRO A 30 1.35 -18.09 -6.68
C PRO A 30 2.55 -18.29 -5.76
N LEU A 31 3.01 -19.54 -5.63
CA LEU A 31 4.09 -20.00 -4.72
C LEU A 31 3.76 -19.95 -3.22
N HIS A 32 2.52 -19.62 -2.86
CA HIS A 32 2.04 -19.51 -1.48
C HIS A 32 0.66 -20.16 -1.34
N PRO A 33 0.57 -21.51 -1.39
CA PRO A 33 -0.70 -22.24 -1.40
C PRO A 33 -1.48 -22.14 -0.08
N LYS A 34 -0.84 -21.70 1.00
CA LYS A 34 -1.46 -21.48 2.32
C LYS A 34 -1.67 -20.00 2.65
N GLY A 35 -1.54 -19.12 1.67
CA GLY A 35 -1.58 -17.67 1.85
C GLY A 35 -0.27 -17.07 2.36
N CYS A 36 -0.36 -15.87 2.91
CA CYS A 36 0.76 -15.02 3.27
C CYS A 36 1.64 -15.70 4.34
N PRO A 37 2.95 -15.84 4.10
CA PRO A 37 3.85 -16.48 5.06
C PRO A 37 4.00 -15.69 6.37
N ASN A 38 3.59 -14.42 6.40
CA ASN A 38 3.65 -13.58 7.60
C ASN A 38 2.36 -13.63 8.46
N PHE A 39 1.30 -14.30 8.00
CA PHE A 39 0.06 -14.40 8.77
C PHE A 39 0.33 -15.07 10.14
N GLY A 40 -0.13 -14.42 11.22
CA GLY A 40 0.08 -14.85 12.60
C GLY A 40 1.51 -14.69 13.17
N GLN A 41 2.48 -14.31 12.34
CA GLN A 41 3.91 -14.30 12.74
C GLN A 41 4.32 -13.05 13.53
N LYS A 42 3.75 -11.89 13.20
CA LYS A 42 4.12 -10.59 13.78
C LYS A 42 2.90 -9.89 14.37
N ASP A 43 3.13 -9.01 15.34
CA ASP A 43 2.06 -8.21 15.94
C ASP A 43 1.45 -7.21 14.95
N THR A 44 2.17 -6.87 13.87
CA THR A 44 1.68 -6.04 12.78
C THR A 44 0.93 -6.82 11.69
N CYS A 45 0.72 -8.14 11.87
CA CYS A 45 0.03 -8.99 10.91
C CYS A 45 -1.26 -9.55 11.51
N PRO A 46 -2.30 -9.82 10.70
CA PRO A 46 -3.49 -10.51 11.20
C PRO A 46 -3.15 -11.91 11.74
N PRO A 47 -3.89 -12.42 12.74
CA PRO A 47 -5.01 -11.77 13.43
C PRO A 47 -4.58 -10.83 14.58
N LYS A 48 -3.28 -10.70 14.85
CA LYS A 48 -2.75 -9.92 16.01
C LYS A 48 -2.77 -8.41 15.79
N ALA A 49 -2.67 -7.95 14.55
CA ALA A 49 -2.69 -6.53 14.21
C ALA A 49 -3.95 -5.84 14.75
N LYS A 50 -3.77 -4.73 15.46
CA LYS A 50 -4.85 -3.81 15.84
C LYS A 50 -5.60 -3.31 14.59
N MET A 51 -6.89 -3.02 14.73
CA MET A 51 -7.68 -2.37 13.69
C MET A 51 -7.25 -0.91 13.52
N PHE A 52 -7.55 -0.33 12.35
CA PHE A 52 -7.06 1.00 11.99
C PHE A 52 -7.36 2.08 13.03
N PHE A 53 -8.60 2.17 13.53
CA PHE A 53 -9.01 3.18 14.53
C PHE A 53 -8.62 2.85 15.99
N GLU A 54 -7.99 1.70 16.21
CA GLU A 54 -7.27 1.42 17.47
C GLU A 54 -5.85 1.98 17.45
N VAL A 55 -5.29 2.22 16.24
CA VAL A 55 -3.94 2.76 16.04
C VAL A 55 -3.98 4.28 15.80
N PHE A 56 -4.95 4.73 15.00
CA PHE A 56 -5.10 6.12 14.59
C PHE A 56 -6.36 6.75 15.16
N ASP A 57 -6.28 8.03 15.50
CA ASP A 57 -7.43 8.79 16.00
C ASP A 57 -8.36 9.17 14.84
N PRO A 58 -9.62 8.68 14.81
CA PRO A 58 -10.57 8.99 13.74
C PRO A 58 -11.05 10.45 13.74
N SER A 59 -10.75 11.23 14.78
CA SER A 59 -11.11 12.66 14.87
C SER A 59 -10.22 13.55 13.99
N TYR A 60 -9.15 13.00 13.42
CA TYR A 60 -8.22 13.70 12.56
C TYR A 60 -8.29 13.16 11.12
N PRO A 61 -8.01 14.01 10.11
CA PRO A 61 -7.96 13.57 8.72
C PRO A 61 -6.96 12.44 8.52
N VAL A 62 -7.36 11.46 7.71
CA VAL A 62 -6.52 10.36 7.25
C VAL A 62 -6.11 10.62 5.80
N TYR A 63 -4.86 10.35 5.49
CA TYR A 63 -4.31 10.55 4.16
C TYR A 63 -3.85 9.25 3.54
N ALA A 64 -4.21 9.02 2.28
CA ALA A 64 -3.59 8.01 1.44
C ALA A 64 -2.37 8.61 0.75
N ILE A 65 -1.21 8.00 0.96
CA ILE A 65 0.04 8.30 0.27
C ILE A 65 0.23 7.24 -0.79
N VAL A 66 0.09 7.63 -2.06
CA VAL A 66 0.01 6.70 -3.17
C VAL A 66 1.26 6.82 -4.04
N ASN A 67 1.82 5.68 -4.41
CA ASN A 67 2.83 5.55 -5.44
C ASN A 67 2.22 4.85 -6.66
N ALA A 68 2.10 5.57 -7.78
CA ALA A 68 1.66 5.04 -9.06
C ALA A 68 2.91 4.60 -9.86
N PHE A 69 3.30 3.33 -9.73
CA PHE A 69 4.47 2.81 -10.43
C PHE A 69 4.13 2.46 -11.88
N ASP A 70 4.87 3.03 -12.84
CA ASP A 70 4.79 2.69 -14.26
C ASP A 70 5.21 1.23 -14.49
N TYR A 71 4.23 0.35 -14.45
CA TYR A 71 4.43 -1.09 -14.52
C TYR A 71 4.60 -1.56 -15.95
N ARG A 72 3.84 -0.98 -16.89
CA ARG A 72 3.99 -1.25 -18.31
C ARG A 72 5.38 -0.85 -18.82
N GLY A 73 5.82 0.37 -18.55
CA GLY A 73 7.14 0.83 -18.99
C GLY A 73 8.26 -0.02 -18.37
N HIS A 74 8.11 -0.47 -17.12
CA HIS A 74 9.03 -1.43 -16.53
C HIS A 74 9.05 -2.78 -17.29
N LYS A 75 7.88 -3.33 -17.62
CA LYS A 75 7.79 -4.58 -18.40
C LYS A 75 8.41 -4.45 -19.79
N GLU A 76 8.16 -3.34 -20.49
CA GLU A 76 8.74 -3.06 -21.80
C GLU A 76 10.27 -2.97 -21.74
N GLN A 77 10.81 -2.29 -20.72
CA GLN A 77 12.26 -2.24 -20.48
C GLN A 77 12.85 -3.63 -20.18
N MET A 78 12.16 -4.45 -19.38
CA MET A 78 12.62 -5.82 -19.11
C MET A 78 12.56 -6.70 -20.36
N ARG A 79 11.53 -6.56 -21.20
CA ARG A 79 11.39 -7.30 -22.46
C ARG A 79 12.50 -6.94 -23.46
N ALA A 80 12.87 -5.65 -23.53
CA ALA A 80 13.98 -5.23 -24.38
C ALA A 80 15.34 -5.78 -23.90
N LYS A 81 15.54 -5.90 -22.58
CA LYS A 81 16.78 -6.44 -21.99
C LYS A 81 16.84 -7.96 -22.01
N HIS A 82 15.69 -8.62 -21.92
CA HIS A 82 15.54 -10.07 -21.84
C HIS A 82 14.42 -10.55 -22.78
N PRO A 83 14.66 -10.55 -24.11
CA PRO A 83 13.64 -10.91 -25.10
C PRO A 83 13.11 -12.35 -24.97
N GLU A 84 13.89 -13.23 -24.35
CA GLU A 84 13.57 -14.64 -24.12
C GLU A 84 12.68 -14.87 -22.89
N TRP A 85 12.50 -13.87 -22.02
CA TRP A 85 11.70 -14.02 -20.82
C TRP A 85 10.21 -14.17 -21.15
N SER A 86 9.57 -15.14 -20.48
CA SER A 86 8.12 -15.29 -20.51
C SER A 86 7.41 -14.08 -19.87
N GLU A 87 6.13 -13.88 -20.23
CA GLU A 87 5.29 -12.85 -19.60
C GLU A 87 5.26 -12.96 -18.07
N ARG A 88 5.32 -14.17 -17.53
CA ARG A 88 5.39 -14.41 -16.08
C ARG A 88 6.68 -13.87 -15.46
N GLN A 89 7.82 -14.03 -16.15
CA GLN A 89 9.10 -13.49 -15.69
C GLN A 89 9.11 -11.97 -15.77
N LEU A 90 8.63 -11.40 -16.88
CA LEU A 90 8.48 -9.95 -17.05
C LEU A 90 7.57 -9.32 -15.97
N ALA A 91 6.51 -10.03 -15.57
CA ALA A 91 5.57 -9.62 -14.53
C ALA A 91 6.04 -9.88 -13.09
N CYS A 92 7.23 -10.47 -12.91
CA CYS A 92 7.68 -10.90 -11.59
C CYS A 92 7.90 -9.70 -10.65
N VAL A 93 7.12 -9.67 -9.56
CA VAL A 93 7.11 -8.62 -8.54
C VAL A 93 8.50 -8.30 -7.98
N ARG A 94 9.40 -9.29 -7.93
CA ARG A 94 10.76 -9.13 -7.38
C ARG A 94 11.60 -8.09 -8.13
N PHE A 95 11.36 -7.89 -9.43
CA PHE A 95 12.18 -7.00 -10.26
C PHE A 95 11.83 -5.52 -10.09
N TRP A 96 10.60 -5.19 -9.72
CA TRP A 96 10.15 -3.79 -9.61
C TRP A 96 9.73 -3.37 -8.20
N GLN A 97 9.32 -4.30 -7.33
CA GLN A 97 8.79 -3.94 -6.00
C GLN A 97 9.79 -3.15 -5.15
N GLY A 98 11.09 -3.39 -5.31
CA GLY A 98 12.13 -2.69 -4.55
C GLY A 98 12.19 -1.21 -4.91
N LYS A 99 12.11 -0.91 -6.22
CA LYS A 99 12.07 0.47 -6.73
C LYS A 99 10.79 1.17 -6.26
N ALA A 100 9.65 0.52 -6.42
CA ALA A 100 8.36 1.06 -6.00
C ALA A 100 8.32 1.33 -4.48
N ARG A 101 8.78 0.38 -3.64
CA ARG A 101 8.83 0.57 -2.17
C ARG A 101 9.75 1.71 -1.76
N LYS A 102 10.87 1.90 -2.45
CA LYS A 102 11.79 3.02 -2.19
C LYS A 102 11.11 4.36 -2.50
N GLN A 103 10.37 4.44 -3.60
CA GLN A 103 9.59 5.62 -3.98
C GLN A 103 8.49 5.92 -2.94
N LEU A 104 7.69 4.91 -2.55
CA LEU A 104 6.66 5.08 -1.52
C LEU A 104 7.26 5.52 -0.17
N LYS A 105 8.39 4.93 0.24
CA LYS A 105 9.09 5.32 1.47
C LYS A 105 9.55 6.78 1.44
N LEU A 106 10.03 7.25 0.29
CA LEU A 106 10.38 8.66 0.11
C LEU A 106 9.15 9.56 0.30
N ALA A 107 8.03 9.23 -0.34
CA ALA A 107 6.78 9.97 -0.22
C ALA A 107 6.27 10.00 1.23
N ILE A 108 6.32 8.87 1.94
CA ILE A 108 5.96 8.79 3.36
C ILE A 108 6.84 9.73 4.20
N ASN A 109 8.16 9.67 4.03
CA ASN A 109 9.08 10.52 4.80
C ASN A 109 8.84 12.01 4.54
N MET A 110 8.56 12.38 3.28
CA MET A 110 8.23 13.76 2.91
C MET A 110 6.89 14.22 3.48
N PHE A 111 5.91 13.33 3.59
CA PHE A 111 4.65 13.63 4.24
C PHE A 111 4.86 13.85 5.74
N LEU A 112 5.53 12.91 6.42
CA LEU A 112 5.74 12.94 7.86
C LEU A 112 6.63 14.12 8.31
N SER A 113 7.58 14.57 7.50
CA SER A 113 8.38 15.76 7.83
C SER A 113 7.58 17.06 7.84
N LYS A 114 6.40 17.07 7.22
CA LYS A 114 5.49 18.23 7.13
C LYS A 114 4.29 18.12 8.08
N HIS A 115 4.04 16.95 8.66
CA HIS A 115 2.88 16.67 9.50
C HIS A 115 3.32 16.09 10.85
N GLU A 116 3.46 16.96 11.84
CA GLU A 116 3.83 16.56 13.19
C GLU A 116 2.77 15.63 13.80
N ASN A 117 3.19 14.65 14.59
CA ASN A 117 2.34 13.66 15.28
C ASN A 117 1.53 12.72 14.37
N TYR A 118 1.74 12.79 13.04
CA TYR A 118 1.25 11.78 12.12
C TYR A 118 2.19 10.56 12.12
N ALA A 119 1.62 9.40 11.81
CA ALA A 119 2.36 8.20 11.48
C ALA A 119 1.70 7.49 10.30
N ALA A 120 2.48 6.66 9.61
CA ALA A 120 2.01 5.95 8.42
C ALA A 120 2.11 4.43 8.61
N THR A 121 1.16 3.70 8.01
CA THR A 121 1.21 2.25 7.85
C THR A 121 1.31 1.90 6.36
N THR A 122 2.21 0.98 6.04
CA THR A 122 2.37 0.43 4.68
C THR A 122 1.60 -0.86 4.47
N CYS A 123 0.87 -1.33 5.49
CA CYS A 123 0.07 -2.55 5.46
C CYS A 123 -1.37 -2.28 5.93
N PRO A 124 -2.09 -1.32 5.32
CA PRO A 124 -3.44 -0.91 5.78
C PRO A 124 -4.45 -2.07 5.81
N GLU A 125 -4.34 -3.06 4.92
CA GLU A 125 -5.22 -4.25 4.92
C GLU A 125 -5.04 -5.11 6.18
N ALA A 126 -3.82 -5.15 6.74
CA ALA A 126 -3.58 -5.84 8.01
C ALA A 126 -4.34 -5.19 9.18
N LEU A 127 -4.57 -3.88 9.08
CA LEU A 127 -5.35 -3.06 10.02
C LEU A 127 -6.85 -3.07 9.67
N GLY A 128 -7.28 -3.91 8.72
CA GLY A 128 -8.69 -4.06 8.34
C GLY A 128 -9.21 -2.95 7.43
N VAL A 129 -8.36 -2.25 6.70
CA VAL A 129 -8.81 -1.27 5.70
C VAL A 129 -8.96 -1.92 4.33
N ASN A 130 -10.13 -1.77 3.71
CA ASN A 130 -10.34 -2.09 2.30
C ASN A 130 -9.75 -0.98 1.43
N VAL A 131 -8.47 -1.13 1.06
CA VAL A 131 -7.74 -0.13 0.28
C VAL A 131 -8.38 0.13 -1.08
N THR A 132 -8.93 -0.91 -1.73
CA THR A 132 -9.56 -0.78 -3.04
C THR A 132 -10.77 0.13 -3.00
N GLU A 133 -11.72 -0.12 -2.10
CA GLU A 133 -12.90 0.74 -1.98
C GLU A 133 -12.53 2.11 -1.40
N THR A 134 -11.56 2.19 -0.48
CA THR A 134 -11.05 3.47 0.06
C THR A 134 -10.51 4.37 -1.03
N LEU A 135 -9.64 3.85 -1.91
CA LEU A 135 -9.07 4.63 -3.00
C LEU A 135 -10.08 4.95 -4.11
N LYS A 136 -10.99 4.02 -4.40
CA LYS A 136 -12.07 4.25 -5.35
C LYS A 136 -12.96 5.43 -4.92
N ASN A 137 -13.28 5.53 -3.62
CA ASN A 137 -14.01 6.68 -3.07
C ASN A 137 -13.22 7.99 -3.14
N ALA A 138 -11.89 7.92 -3.20
CA ALA A 138 -11.00 9.07 -3.41
C ALA A 138 -10.72 9.36 -4.90
N GLY A 139 -11.41 8.69 -5.82
CA GLY A 139 -11.27 8.90 -7.27
C GLY A 139 -10.14 8.11 -7.93
N ILE A 140 -9.44 7.22 -7.22
CA ILE A 140 -8.42 6.33 -7.80
C ILE A 140 -9.02 4.95 -8.03
N ILE A 141 -9.20 4.59 -9.30
CA ILE A 141 -9.66 3.26 -9.71
C ILE A 141 -8.43 2.38 -9.97
N MET A 142 -8.25 1.34 -9.14
CA MET A 142 -7.15 0.39 -9.28
C MET A 142 -7.50 -0.77 -10.22
N GLU A 143 -6.51 -1.21 -10.99
CA GLU A 143 -6.60 -2.41 -11.83
C GLU A 143 -6.11 -3.65 -11.06
N TRP A 144 -6.87 -4.74 -11.12
CA TRP A 144 -6.50 -6.02 -10.53
C TRP A 144 -6.65 -7.16 -11.55
N PRO A 145 -5.56 -7.86 -11.92
CA PRO A 145 -4.15 -7.51 -11.67
C PRO A 145 -3.72 -6.23 -12.40
N PRO A 146 -2.65 -5.54 -11.97
CA PRO A 146 -2.18 -4.33 -12.63
C PRO A 146 -1.68 -4.64 -14.05
N LYS A 147 -2.05 -3.81 -15.03
CA LYS A 147 -1.56 -3.90 -16.41
C LYS A 147 -0.68 -2.70 -16.75
N GLU A 148 -1.17 -1.51 -16.50
CA GLU A 148 -0.47 -0.26 -16.82
C GLU A 148 0.28 0.29 -15.61
N ILE A 149 -0.42 0.44 -14.48
CA ILE A 149 0.10 1.05 -13.25
C ILE A 149 -0.03 0.07 -12.09
N ALA A 150 1.05 -0.11 -11.35
CA ALA A 150 1.02 -0.81 -10.07
C ALA A 150 0.97 0.20 -8.92
N TYR A 151 -0.16 0.24 -8.22
CA TYR A 151 -0.33 1.13 -7.06
C TYR A 151 0.27 0.50 -5.81
N GLN A 152 1.01 1.31 -5.06
CA GLN A 152 1.34 1.01 -3.67
C GLN A 152 0.81 2.13 -2.78
N VAL A 153 0.25 1.75 -1.65
CA VAL A 153 -0.52 2.67 -0.81
C VAL A 153 -0.02 2.54 0.62
N ALA A 154 0.21 3.68 1.24
CA ALA A 154 0.29 3.80 2.68
C ALA A 154 -0.84 4.70 3.18
N LEU A 155 -1.32 4.45 4.39
CA LEU A 155 -2.26 5.34 5.06
C LEU A 155 -1.55 6.04 6.21
N ALA A 156 -1.78 7.34 6.33
CA ALA A 156 -1.24 8.16 7.41
C ALA A 156 -2.38 8.79 8.21
N GLY A 157 -2.27 8.71 9.54
CA GLY A 157 -3.21 9.32 10.47
C GLY A 157 -2.49 9.81 11.72
N LYS A 158 -3.15 10.63 12.52
CA LYS A 158 -2.61 11.03 13.83
C LYS A 158 -2.68 9.83 14.76
N LYS A 159 -1.57 9.52 15.45
CA LYS A 159 -1.58 8.41 16.42
C LYS A 159 -2.54 8.72 17.55
N LYS A 160 -3.28 7.71 18.00
CA LYS A 160 -4.09 7.83 19.20
C LYS A 160 -3.14 8.02 20.40
N THR A 161 -3.20 9.16 21.06
CA THR A 161 -2.47 9.40 22.31
C THR A 161 -3.22 8.72 23.44
N GLY A 162 -2.79 7.51 23.79
CA GLY A 162 -3.39 6.71 24.86
C GLY A 162 -3.20 5.23 24.57
N ASP A 163 -2.05 4.70 24.99
CA ASP A 163 -1.78 3.30 25.35
C ASP A 163 -0.25 3.18 25.49
N CYS A 164 0.24 3.55 26.68
CA CYS A 164 1.49 3.03 27.22
C CYS A 164 1.21 1.64 27.82
#